data_AF-A0A2P6MLA8-F1
#
_entry.id   AF-A0A2P6MLA8-F1
#
_cell.length_a   1.000
_cell.length_b   1.000
_cell.length_c   1.000
_cell.angle_alpha   90.00
_cell.angle_beta   90.00
_cell.angle_gamma   90.00
#
_symmetry.space_group_name_H-M   'P 1'
#
loop_
_entity.id
_entity.type
_entity.pdbx_description
1 polymer ?
#
loop_
_entity_poly.entity_id
_entity_poly.type
_entity_poly.pdbx_seq_one_letter_code
_entity_poly.pdbx_strand_id
1 'polypeptide(L)'
;MKKMTSMYVTILFFFSAACSHSGLSTYNDMMAESDEEFTYQPLLAETEGHYSTYAVVKTEQEVRDMKEAFQNPLVETSITSQENDVEDIKYGGLNVSHLPSYYVFDTETLLFETHDKEEFLSYLEELE
;
A
#
# COMPACT_ATOMS: atom_id res chain seq x y z
N MET A 1 -56.76 0.48 -54.21
CA MET A 1 -56.43 -0.67 -55.07
C MET A 1 -54.96 -0.58 -55.48
N LYS A 2 -54.27 -1.73 -55.47
CA LYS A 2 -53.03 -2.13 -56.18
C LYS A 2 -52.15 -1.02 -56.81
N LYS A 3 -50.91 -0.84 -56.33
CA LYS A 3 -49.65 -1.54 -56.73
C LYS A 3 -49.05 -0.95 -58.02
N MET A 4 -47.84 -0.37 -58.00
CA MET A 4 -46.53 -0.96 -58.41
C MET A 4 -45.79 0.22 -59.11
N THR A 5 -44.49 0.46 -59.13
CA THR A 5 -43.27 -0.23 -58.69
C THR A 5 -42.09 0.70 -58.96
N SER A 6 -41.13 0.74 -58.02
CA SER A 6 -39.70 0.51 -58.26
C SER A 6 -38.94 1.39 -59.28
N MET A 7 -37.97 2.16 -58.76
CA MET A 7 -36.58 2.00 -59.22
C MET A 7 -35.61 2.21 -58.06
N TYR A 8 -34.76 1.20 -57.90
CA TYR A 8 -33.77 0.99 -56.85
C TYR A 8 -32.61 1.98 -56.92
N VAL A 9 -32.11 2.44 -55.76
CA VAL A 9 -30.66 2.55 -55.54
C VAL A 9 -30.36 1.99 -54.15
N THR A 10 -29.82 0.78 -54.16
CA THR A 10 -29.26 0.06 -53.02
C THR A 10 -27.88 0.62 -52.74
N ILE A 11 -27.66 1.24 -51.58
CA ILE A 11 -26.32 1.31 -50.99
C ILE A 11 -26.46 0.88 -49.53
N LEU A 12 -26.10 -0.38 -49.31
CA LEU A 12 -25.80 -0.94 -47.99
C LEU A 12 -24.47 -0.34 -47.52
N PHE A 13 -24.50 0.50 -46.50
CA PHE A 13 -23.35 0.72 -45.63
C PHE A 13 -23.68 0.11 -44.28
N PHE A 14 -23.12 -1.08 -44.05
CA PHE A 14 -22.94 -1.63 -42.71
C PHE A 14 -21.85 -0.81 -42.03
N PHE A 15 -22.20 0.05 -41.09
CA PHE A 15 -21.35 0.28 -39.92
C PHE A 15 -22.23 0.28 -38.68
N SER A 16 -21.90 -0.67 -37.82
CA SER A 16 -22.55 -1.00 -36.57
C SER A 16 -22.71 0.22 -35.67
N ALA A 17 -23.89 0.33 -35.07
CA ALA A 17 -24.14 1.19 -33.93
C ALA A 17 -23.17 0.88 -32.78
N ALA A 18 -22.77 1.90 -32.04
CA ALA A 18 -23.23 2.09 -30.65
C ALA A 18 -22.49 3.21 -29.92
N CYS A 19 -23.30 3.98 -29.17
CA CYS A 19 -23.01 4.66 -27.91
C CYS A 19 -22.22 5.98 -27.90
N SER A 20 -23.00 7.07 -27.79
CA SER A 20 -22.65 8.30 -27.06
C SER A 20 -22.59 8.05 -25.55
N HIS A 21 -21.45 8.25 -24.92
CA HIS A 21 -21.15 8.62 -23.50
C HIS A 21 -19.62 8.38 -23.39
N SER A 22 -18.75 9.19 -22.83
CA SER A 22 -18.82 10.10 -21.69
C SER A 22 -17.47 10.83 -21.69
N GLY A 23 -17.45 12.10 -21.31
CA GLY A 23 -16.20 12.74 -20.92
C GLY A 23 -15.67 12.06 -19.66
N LEU A 24 -14.52 11.40 -19.75
CA LEU A 24 -13.58 11.18 -18.66
C LEU A 24 -12.37 10.45 -19.22
N SER A 25 -11.18 11.03 -19.07
CA SER A 25 -9.94 10.34 -18.69
C SER A 25 -8.74 11.14 -19.19
N THR A 26 -8.51 12.28 -18.55
CA THR A 26 -7.18 12.91 -18.45
C THR A 26 -6.42 12.32 -17.26
N TYR A 27 -6.50 11.00 -17.05
CA TYR A 27 -5.85 10.32 -15.93
C TYR A 27 -4.99 9.12 -16.33
N ASN A 28 -4.83 8.84 -17.63
CA ASN A 28 -4.02 7.71 -18.11
C ASN A 28 -2.55 8.03 -18.39
N ASP A 29 -2.09 9.26 -18.16
CA ASP A 29 -0.74 9.70 -18.54
C ASP A 29 0.23 9.82 -17.34
N MET A 30 -0.14 9.27 -16.17
CA MET A 30 0.71 9.25 -14.96
C MET A 30 1.08 7.82 -14.48
N MET A 31 0.85 6.80 -15.31
CA MET A 31 1.09 5.38 -14.96
C MET A 31 2.21 4.76 -15.80
N ALA A 32 3.29 5.50 -16.04
CA ALA A 32 4.42 5.00 -16.79
C ALA A 32 5.75 5.56 -16.26
N GLU A 33 6.04 5.35 -14.98
CA GLU A 33 7.41 5.44 -14.42
C GLU A 33 7.45 4.90 -12.97
N SER A 34 7.37 3.58 -12.78
CA SER A 34 8.36 2.79 -12.01
C SER A 34 7.91 1.33 -11.91
N ASP A 35 8.52 0.45 -12.71
CA ASP A 35 8.51 -1.01 -12.56
C ASP A 35 9.34 -1.44 -11.33
N GLU A 36 8.94 -0.97 -10.14
CA GLU A 36 9.38 -1.48 -8.86
C GLU A 36 8.15 -1.45 -7.94
N GLU A 37 7.24 -2.43 -8.11
CA GLU A 37 6.13 -2.72 -7.20
C GLU A 37 6.68 -3.35 -5.91
N PHE A 38 7.54 -2.58 -5.29
CA PHE A 38 8.14 -2.82 -4.03
C PHE A 38 7.09 -2.31 -3.04
N THR A 39 6.23 -3.21 -2.56
CA THR A 39 5.16 -2.89 -1.60
C THR A 39 5.55 -3.46 -0.23
N TYR A 40 5.28 -2.74 0.86
CA TYR A 40 5.54 -3.17 2.24
C TYR A 40 4.61 -4.31 2.69
N GLN A 41 4.04 -5.07 1.74
CA GLN A 41 3.20 -6.24 1.96
C GLN A 41 3.76 -7.21 3.01
N PRO A 42 5.07 -7.51 3.06
CA PRO A 42 5.62 -8.39 4.11
C PRO A 42 5.55 -7.83 5.52
N LEU A 43 5.25 -6.53 5.68
CA LEU A 43 5.12 -5.84 6.96
C LEU A 43 3.67 -5.64 7.39
N LEU A 44 2.71 -5.90 6.50
CA LEU A 44 1.29 -5.82 6.84
C LEU A 44 0.92 -6.93 7.83
N ALA A 45 -0.10 -6.67 8.65
CA ALA A 45 -0.65 -7.68 9.53
C ALA A 45 -1.28 -8.81 8.70
N GLU A 46 -1.15 -10.07 9.15
CA GLU A 46 -1.75 -11.21 8.44
C GLU A 46 -3.26 -11.37 8.69
N THR A 47 -3.77 -10.81 9.80
CA THR A 47 -5.14 -11.03 10.28
C THR A 47 -5.86 -9.70 10.54
N GLU A 48 -7.11 -9.59 10.07
CA GLU A 48 -7.96 -8.42 10.35
C GLU A 48 -8.11 -8.20 11.87
N GLY A 49 -8.06 -6.94 12.30
CA GLY A 49 -8.10 -6.56 13.72
C GLY A 49 -6.80 -6.83 14.49
N HIS A 50 -5.74 -7.26 13.80
CA HIS A 50 -4.37 -7.29 14.34
C HIS A 50 -3.53 -6.21 13.68
N TYR A 51 -2.44 -5.88 14.34
CA TYR A 51 -1.48 -4.90 13.85
C TYR A 51 -0.10 -5.53 13.75
N SER A 52 0.68 -5.05 12.80
CA SER A 52 2.09 -5.38 12.67
C SER A 52 2.91 -4.12 12.90
N THR A 53 3.99 -4.24 13.64
CA THR A 53 4.90 -3.12 13.89
C THR A 53 6.29 -3.45 13.38
N TYR A 54 6.92 -2.43 12.81
CA TYR A 54 8.29 -2.50 12.37
C TYR A 54 9.07 -1.35 12.98
N ALA A 55 10.19 -1.66 13.62
CA ALA A 55 11.04 -0.66 14.26
C ALA A 55 12.49 -0.85 13.83
N VAL A 56 13.12 0.26 13.44
CA VAL A 56 14.55 0.32 13.15
C VAL A 56 15.20 1.24 14.16
N VAL A 57 16.01 0.66 15.04
CA VAL A 57 16.69 1.38 16.14
C VAL A 57 18.19 1.43 15.90
N LYS A 58 18.93 2.18 16.73
CA LYS A 58 20.36 2.40 16.50
C LYS A 58 21.21 1.21 16.96
N THR A 59 20.81 0.55 18.03
CA THR A 59 21.64 -0.46 18.70
C THR A 59 20.88 -1.75 18.98
N GLU A 60 21.60 -2.87 19.02
CA GLU A 60 21.05 -4.17 19.44
C GLU A 60 20.55 -4.19 20.90
N GLN A 61 21.05 -3.29 21.75
CA GLN A 61 20.54 -3.16 23.12
C GLN A 61 19.12 -2.61 23.11
N GLU A 62 18.84 -1.58 22.29
CA GLU A 62 17.49 -1.02 22.16
C GLU A 62 16.50 -2.06 21.61
N VAL A 63 16.94 -2.93 20.70
CA VAL A 63 16.11 -4.06 20.21
C VAL A 63 15.67 -4.94 21.37
N ARG A 64 16.60 -5.31 22.26
CA ARG A 64 16.30 -6.15 23.43
C ARG A 64 15.34 -5.46 24.40
N ASP A 65 15.63 -4.20 24.75
CA ASP A 65 14.82 -3.42 25.68
C ASP A 65 13.38 -3.27 25.17
N MET A 66 13.20 -3.05 23.87
CA MET A 66 11.87 -2.96 23.27
C MET A 66 11.14 -4.31 23.22
N LYS A 67 11.83 -5.40 22.87
CA LYS A 67 11.22 -6.75 22.86
C LYS A 67 10.78 -7.19 24.26
N GLU A 68 11.49 -6.79 25.31
CA GLU A 68 11.10 -7.09 26.69
C GLU A 68 9.92 -6.24 27.17
N ALA A 69 9.87 -4.96 26.77
CA ALA A 69 8.78 -4.06 27.11
C ALA A 69 7.47 -4.42 26.39
N PHE A 70 7.54 -5.12 25.25
CA PHE A 70 6.41 -5.30 24.35
C PHE A 70 5.88 -6.74 24.36
N GLN A 71 4.73 -6.94 25.00
CA GLN A 71 4.00 -8.22 25.00
C GLN A 71 2.50 -7.98 24.78
N ASN A 72 2.12 -7.53 23.58
CA ASN A 72 0.72 -7.43 23.18
C ASN A 72 0.37 -8.59 22.23
N PRO A 73 -0.62 -9.45 22.54
CA PRO A 73 -0.98 -10.59 21.71
C PRO A 73 -1.64 -10.23 20.37
N LEU A 74 -2.14 -8.99 20.22
CA LEU A 74 -2.77 -8.49 18.99
C LEU A 74 -1.79 -7.76 18.07
N VAL A 75 -0.55 -7.58 18.51
CA VAL A 75 0.46 -6.78 17.81
C VAL A 75 1.70 -7.62 17.55
N GLU A 76 1.92 -8.00 16.31
CA GLU A 76 3.15 -8.65 15.87
C GLU A 76 4.26 -7.61 15.75
N THR A 77 5.39 -7.84 16.39
CA THR A 77 6.44 -6.82 16.52
C THR A 77 7.77 -7.29 15.94
N SER A 78 8.22 -6.61 14.91
CA SER A 78 9.51 -6.81 14.26
C SER A 78 10.43 -5.64 14.53
N ILE A 79 11.42 -5.82 15.41
CA ILE A 79 12.41 -4.79 15.76
C ILE A 79 13.78 -5.24 15.29
N THR A 80 14.47 -4.38 14.54
CA THR A 80 15.85 -4.57 14.08
C THR A 80 16.71 -3.34 14.40
N SER A 81 18.03 -3.50 14.38
CA SER A 81 18.96 -2.39 14.56
C SER A 81 19.70 -2.04 13.26
N GLN A 82 20.22 -0.82 13.22
CA GLN A 82 21.15 -0.37 12.18
C GLN A 82 22.41 -1.23 12.09
N GLU A 83 22.85 -1.82 13.21
CA GLU A 83 24.06 -2.63 13.29
C GLU A 83 23.96 -3.96 12.51
N ASN A 84 22.74 -4.39 12.17
CA ASN A 84 22.47 -5.58 11.36
C ASN A 84 22.36 -5.28 9.84
N ASP A 85 23.04 -4.24 9.34
CA ASP A 85 23.02 -3.80 7.94
C ASP A 85 21.59 -3.53 7.42
N VAL A 86 21.02 -2.41 7.85
CA VAL A 86 19.74 -1.87 7.31
C VAL A 86 19.81 -1.60 5.79
N GLU A 87 21.00 -1.60 5.19
CA GLU A 87 21.22 -1.46 3.74
C GLU A 87 20.59 -2.60 2.91
N ASP A 88 20.27 -3.75 3.52
CA ASP A 88 19.58 -4.87 2.86
C ASP A 88 18.08 -4.96 3.17
N ILE A 89 17.54 -4.04 3.97
CA ILE A 89 16.10 -4.01 4.29
C ILE A 89 15.37 -3.30 3.16
N LYS A 90 15.23 -4.01 2.04
CA LYS A 90 14.41 -3.61 0.90
C LYS A 90 12.97 -4.08 1.10
N TYR A 91 12.32 -3.64 2.18
CA TYR A 91 10.86 -3.65 2.17
C TYR A 91 10.47 -2.59 1.19
N GLY A 92 9.99 -3.07 0.05
CA GLY A 92 9.63 -2.19 -1.00
C GLY A 92 8.66 -1.10 -0.53
N GLY A 93 8.92 0.16 -0.86
CA GLY A 93 8.05 1.27 -0.49
C GLY A 93 8.25 1.80 0.95
N LEU A 94 9.09 1.17 1.78
CA LEU A 94 9.49 1.71 3.07
C LEU A 94 10.85 2.42 2.97
N ASN A 95 10.88 3.73 3.20
CA ASN A 95 12.11 4.52 3.13
C ASN A 95 12.56 4.96 4.53
N VAL A 96 13.47 4.21 5.14
CA VAL A 96 14.02 4.52 6.47
C VAL A 96 15.11 5.59 6.33
N SER A 97 14.71 6.85 6.41
CA SER A 97 15.61 8.00 6.26
C SER A 97 16.21 8.49 7.58
N HIS A 98 15.57 8.17 8.71
CA HIS A 98 15.97 8.64 10.05
C HIS A 98 15.99 7.49 11.05
N LEU A 99 16.78 7.63 12.11
CA LEU A 99 16.85 6.64 13.18
C LEU A 99 16.73 7.30 14.56
N PRO A 100 15.95 6.73 15.49
CA PRO A 100 15.11 5.55 15.27
C PRO A 100 13.89 5.85 14.38
N SER A 101 13.31 4.81 13.79
CA SER A 101 12.03 4.91 13.07
C SER A 101 11.12 3.77 13.47
N TYR A 102 9.85 4.09 13.64
CA TYR A 102 8.82 3.19 14.11
C TYR A 102 7.61 3.28 13.18
N TYR A 103 7.08 2.12 12.80
CA TYR A 103 5.99 2.00 11.84
C TYR A 103 4.94 1.02 12.37
N VAL A 104 3.67 1.33 12.16
CA VAL A 104 2.54 0.47 12.49
C VAL A 104 1.70 0.26 11.25
N PHE A 105 1.37 -0.98 10.96
CA PHE A 105 0.61 -1.42 9.81
C PHE A 105 -0.64 -2.18 10.25
N ASP A 106 -1.72 -2.06 9.49
CA ASP A 106 -2.82 -3.02 9.50
C ASP A 106 -2.65 -4.03 8.36
N THR A 107 -3.74 -4.66 7.94
CA THR A 107 -3.77 -5.64 6.84
C THR A 107 -3.67 -5.00 5.44
N GLU A 108 -3.83 -3.69 5.31
CA GLU A 108 -3.94 -2.99 4.03
C GLU A 108 -2.85 -1.93 3.82
N THR A 109 -2.44 -1.22 4.86
CA THR A 109 -1.62 -0.01 4.77
C THR A 109 -0.75 0.26 6.00
N LEU A 110 0.19 1.21 5.84
CA LEU A 110 0.81 1.93 6.95
C LEU A 110 -0.24 2.82 7.62
N LEU A 111 -0.41 2.66 8.93
CA LEU A 111 -1.30 3.47 9.77
C LEU A 111 -0.58 4.61 10.46
N PHE A 112 0.64 4.36 10.93
CA PHE A 112 1.37 5.29 11.77
C PHE A 112 2.88 5.18 11.56
N GLU A 113 3.55 6.32 11.53
CA GLU A 113 5.01 6.46 11.47
C GLU A 113 5.45 7.53 12.47
N THR A 114 6.51 7.24 13.22
CA THR A 114 7.17 8.23 14.07
C THR A 114 8.66 7.92 14.23
N HIS A 115 9.43 8.92 14.65
CA HIS A 115 10.82 8.78 15.07
C HIS A 115 10.98 8.95 16.59
N ASP A 116 9.88 9.14 17.30
CA ASP A 116 9.83 9.27 18.75
C ASP A 116 9.34 7.97 19.38
N LYS A 117 10.12 7.44 20.33
CA LYS A 117 9.80 6.18 21.01
C LYS A 117 8.57 6.30 21.90
N GLU A 118 8.40 7.41 22.59
CA GLU A 118 7.28 7.61 23.51
C GLU A 118 5.97 7.72 22.72
N GLU A 119 5.97 8.46 21.60
CA GLU A 119 4.81 8.52 20.70
C GLU A 119 4.42 7.13 20.16
N PHE A 120 5.41 6.33 19.74
CA PHE A 120 5.17 4.97 19.27
C PHE A 120 4.52 4.09 20.35
N LEU A 121 5.05 4.13 21.57
CA LEU A 121 4.49 3.35 22.68
C LEU A 121 3.08 3.80 23.03
N SER A 122 2.84 5.11 23.13
CA SER A 122 1.50 5.64 23.39
C SER A 122 0.50 5.25 22.31
N TYR A 123 0.88 5.29 21.03
CA TYR A 123 0.00 4.84 19.95
C TYR A 123 -0.39 3.36 20.10
N LEU A 124 0.56 2.50 20.48
CA LEU A 124 0.29 1.07 20.65
C LEU A 124 -0.58 0.76 21.88
N GLU A 125 -0.47 1.55 22.94
CA GLU A 125 -1.37 1.47 24.10
C GLU A 125 -2.81 1.84 23.74
N GLU A 126 -3.02 2.70 22.74
CA GLU A 126 -4.36 3.07 22.24
C GLU A 126 -4.99 2.00 21.33
N LEU A 127 -4.21 1.03 20.84
CA LEU A 127 -4.72 -0.08 20.00
C LEU A 127 -5.31 -1.24 20.82
N GLU A 128 -5.18 -1.22 22.15
CA GLU A 128 -5.82 -2.17 23.09
C GLU A 128 -7.35 -2.00 23.17
#